data_AF-A0A0J9EVI0-F1
#
_entry.id   AF-A0A0J9EVI0-F1
#
_cell.length_a   1.000
_cell.length_b   1.000
_cell.length_c   1.000
_cell.angle_alpha   90.00
_cell.angle_beta   90.00
_cell.angle_gamma   90.00
#
_symmetry.space_group_name_H-M   'P 1'
#
loop_
_entity.id
_entity.type
_entity.pdbx_description
1 polymer ?
#
loop_
_entity_poly.entity_id
_entity_poly.type
_entity_poly.pdbx_seq_one_letter_code
_entity_poly.pdbx_strand_id
1 'polypeptide(L)' 'MKRQAVKVSLYPTDEQIQVLAQHFGCARWWWNYGLNQCIETYKATGFGLSQSGLNSLLPKLKKEKETEWLGDCYSQ' A
#
# COMPACT_ATOMS: atom_id res chain seq x y z
N MET A 1 -27.70 -16.47 5.58
CA MET A 1 -27.25 -16.01 4.25
C MET A 1 -26.21 -16.98 3.71
N LYS A 2 -26.42 -17.56 2.51
CA LYS A 2 -25.36 -18.29 1.78
C LYS A 2 -24.41 -17.25 1.17
N ARG A 3 -23.10 -17.35 1.44
CA ARG A 3 -22.09 -16.57 0.73
C ARG A 3 -21.95 -17.16 -0.68
N GLN A 4 -22.22 -16.36 -1.70
CA GLN A 4 -21.98 -16.73 -3.10
C GLN A 4 -20.72 -16.00 -3.57
N ALA A 5 -19.85 -16.71 -4.27
CA ALA A 5 -18.68 -16.14 -4.93
C ALA A 5 -18.86 -16.30 -6.44
N VAL A 6 -18.54 -15.24 -7.19
CA VAL A 6 -18.62 -15.23 -8.66
C VAL A 6 -17.20 -15.15 -9.20
N LYS A 7 -16.86 -16.04 -10.13
CA LYS A 7 -15.61 -15.97 -10.89
C LYS A 7 -15.88 -15.22 -12.19
N VAL A 8 -15.15 -14.14 -12.42
CA VAL A 8 -15.27 -13.31 -13.61
C VAL A 8 -13.90 -13.14 -14.24
N SER A 9 -13.82 -13.22 -15.57
CA SER A 9 -12.62 -12.86 -16.33
C SER A 9 -12.64 -11.36 -16.61
N LEU A 10 -11.53 -10.68 -16.36
CA LEU A 10 -11.36 -9.26 -16.67
C LEU A 10 -10.59 -9.11 -17.98
N TYR A 11 -11.04 -8.20 -18.84
CA TYR A 11 -10.36 -7.80 -20.08
C TYR A 11 -10.12 -6.28 -20.03
N PRO A 12 -9.13 -5.82 -19.25
CA PRO A 12 -8.89 -4.41 -19.06
C PRO A 12 -8.31 -3.74 -20.31
N THR A 13 -8.64 -2.46 -20.52
CA THR A 13 -7.95 -1.60 -21.50
C THR A 13 -6.55 -1.25 -21.02
N ASP A 14 -5.71 -0.68 -21.90
CA ASP A 14 -4.35 -0.26 -21.53
C ASP A 14 -4.35 0.74 -20.37
N GLU A 15 -5.28 1.69 -20.34
CA GLU A 15 -5.43 2.63 -19.23
C GLU A 15 -5.81 1.91 -17.93
N GLN A 16 -6.71 0.92 -17.99
CA GLN A 16 -7.11 0.14 -16.84
C GLN A 16 -5.96 -0.72 -16.31
N ILE A 17 -5.14 -1.30 -17.20
CA ILE A 17 -3.93 -2.04 -16.82
C ILE A 17 -2.98 -1.14 -16.06
N GLN A 18 -2.75 0.09 -16.55
CA GLN A 18 -1.87 1.05 -15.89
C GLN A 18 -2.38 1.41 -14.49
N VAL A 19 -3.69 1.70 -14.35
CA VAL A 19 -4.30 2.00 -13.05
C VAL A 19 -4.18 0.81 -12.10
N LEU A 20 -4.46 -0.40 -12.55
CA LEU A 20 -4.32 -1.62 -11.73
C LEU A 20 -2.88 -1.83 -11.29
N ALA A 21 -1.91 -1.70 -12.21
CA ALA A 21 -0.50 -1.84 -11.91
C ALA A 21 -0.04 -0.81 -10.86
N GLN A 22 -0.51 0.43 -10.96
CA GLN A 22 -0.24 1.47 -9.97
C GLN A 22 -0.81 1.10 -8.59
N HIS A 23 -2.08 0.68 -8.51
CA HIS A 23 -2.71 0.32 -7.23
C HIS A 23 -2.00 -0.87 -6.57
N PHE A 24 -1.72 -1.93 -7.35
CA PHE A 24 -1.02 -3.11 -6.84
C PHE A 24 0.42 -2.79 -6.46
N GLY A 25 1.11 -1.96 -7.24
CA GLY A 25 2.46 -1.48 -6.95
C GLY A 25 2.53 -0.69 -5.64
N CYS A 26 1.66 0.31 -5.48
CA CYS A 26 1.55 1.11 -4.25
C CYS A 26 1.26 0.22 -3.03
N ALA A 27 0.30 -0.70 -3.13
CA ALA A 27 -0.04 -1.62 -2.03
C ALA A 27 1.12 -2.55 -1.68
N ARG A 28 1.78 -3.15 -2.68
CA ARG A 28 2.91 -4.06 -2.49
C ARG A 28 4.10 -3.34 -1.84
N TRP A 29 4.39 -2.13 -2.30
CA TRP A 29 5.46 -1.29 -1.78
C TRP A 29 5.17 -0.86 -0.34
N TRP A 30 3.96 -0.36 -0.08
CA TRP A 30 3.56 0.07 1.26
C TRP A 30 3.65 -1.07 2.28
N TRP A 31 3.22 -2.27 1.89
CA TRP A 31 3.37 -3.46 2.74
C TRP A 31 4.82 -3.74 3.10
N ASN A 32 5.72 -3.76 2.12
CA ASN A 32 7.14 -4.00 2.36
C ASN A 32 7.76 -2.93 3.24
N TYR A 33 7.48 -1.66 2.93
CA TYR A 33 7.99 -0.53 3.70
C TYR A 33 7.52 -0.60 5.15
N GLY A 34 6.20 -0.76 5.38
CA GLY A 34 5.63 -0.84 6.71
C GLY A 34 6.12 -2.05 7.50
N LEU A 35 6.25 -3.23 6.87
CA LEU A 35 6.84 -4.40 7.49
C LEU A 35 8.29 -4.14 7.94
N ASN A 36 9.09 -3.52 7.08
CA ASN A 36 10.47 -3.17 7.42
C ASN A 36 10.52 -2.17 8.58
N GLN A 37 9.67 -1.13 8.59
CA GLN A 37 9.58 -0.18 9.69
C GLN A 37 9.23 -0.86 11.02
N CYS A 38 8.29 -1.81 11.00
CA CYS A 38 7.95 -2.60 12.18
C CYS A 38 9.14 -3.44 12.67
N ILE A 39 9.84 -4.12 11.77
CA ILE A 39 11.01 -4.95 12.10
C ILE A 39 12.10 -4.09 12.76
N GLU A 40 12.46 -2.96 12.15
CA GLU A 40 13.52 -2.08 12.66
C GLU A 40 13.12 -1.41 13.99
N THR A 41 11.86 -0.96 14.11
CA THR A 41 11.37 -0.39 15.37
C THR A 41 11.38 -1.42 16.50
N TYR A 42 10.98 -2.66 16.20
CA TYR A 42 10.98 -3.73 17.19
C TYR A 42 12.40 -4.08 17.65
N LYS A 43 13.36 -4.18 16.72
CA LYS A 43 14.78 -4.40 17.07
C LYS A 43 15.33 -3.30 17.99
N ALA A 44 14.93 -2.04 17.76
CA ALA A 44 15.43 -0.90 18.52
C ALA A 44 14.74 -0.73 19.89
N THR A 45 13.46 -1.04 20.00
CA THR A 45 12.63 -0.65 21.16
C THR A 45 12.01 -1.83 21.92
N GLY A 46 11.95 -3.01 21.31
CA GLY A 46 11.19 -4.17 21.80
C GLY A 46 9.68 -4.07 21.55
N PHE A 47 9.19 -3.00 20.91
CA PHE A 47 7.78 -2.78 20.60
C PHE A 47 7.54 -2.59 19.10
N GLY A 48 6.41 -3.10 18.60
CA GLY A 48 6.00 -2.90 17.21
C GLY A 48 5.25 -1.58 17.00
N LEU A 49 5.20 -1.12 15.76
CA LEU A 49 4.38 0.04 15.39
C LEU A 49 2.90 -0.35 15.30
N SER A 50 2.02 0.56 15.75
CA SER A 50 0.59 0.45 15.51
C SER A 50 0.25 0.82 14.06
N GLN A 51 -0.95 0.44 13.60
CA GLN A 51 -1.48 0.88 12.31
C GLN A 51 -1.53 2.41 12.20
N SER A 52 -1.94 3.11 13.26
CA SER A 52 -1.94 4.58 13.29
C SER A 52 -0.54 5.15 13.19
N GLY A 53 0.44 4.52 13.84
CA GLY A 53 1.86 4.87 13.73
C GLY A 53 2.36 4.76 12.29
N LEU A 54 2.10 3.64 11.62
CA LEU A 54 2.45 3.45 10.21
C LEU A 54 1.74 4.48 9.31
N ASN A 55 0.43 4.65 9.46
CA ASN A 55 -0.33 5.57 8.62
C ASN A 55 0.13 7.03 8.76
N SER A 56 0.69 7.41 9.91
CA SER A 56 1.26 8.75 10.11
C SER A 56 2.51 9.03 9.26
N LEU A 57 3.17 7.98 8.74
CA LEU A 57 4.34 8.10 7.86
C LEU A 57 3.94 8.43 6.41
N LEU A 58 2.76 7.98 5.97
CA LEU A 58 2.30 8.13 4.58
C LEU A 58 2.29 9.58 4.05
N PRO A 59 1.78 10.59 4.80
CA PRO A 59 1.76 11.96 4.30
C PRO A 59 3.14 12.54 4.01
N LYS A 60 4.18 12.10 4.74
CA LYS A 60 5.56 12.52 4.49
C LYS A 60 6.09 11.85 3.23
N LEU A 61 5.93 10.52 3.12
CA LEU A 61 6.38 9.74 1.98
C LEU A 61 5.75 10.23 0.66
N LYS A 62 4.45 10.54 0.65
CA LYS A 62 3.77 11.08 -0.54
C LYS A 62 4.33 12.44 -1.02
N LYS A 63 5.13 13.14 -0.20
CA LYS A 63 5.78 14.42 -0.55
C LYS A 63 7.27 14.28 -0.87
N GLU A 64 7.87 13.14 -0.56
CA GLU A 64 9.29 12.88 -0.85
C GLU A 64 9.44 12.53 -2.33
N LYS A 65 10.44 13.11 -3.01
CA LYS A 65 10.62 12.97 -4.47
C LYS A 65 10.72 11.51 -4.94
N GLU A 66 11.33 10.63 -4.15
CA GLU A 66 11.51 9.21 -4.51
C GLU A 66 10.20 8.40 -4.39
N THR A 67 9.24 8.92 -3.63
CA THR A 67 7.99 8.22 -3.28
C THR A 67 6.74 9.04 -3.57
N GLU A 68 6.86 10.13 -4.34
CA GLU A 68 5.74 11.02 -4.68
C GLU A 68 4.64 10.30 -5.47
N TRP A 69 5.03 9.28 -6.26
CA TRP A 69 4.12 8.41 -7.01
C TRP A 69 3.14 7.61 -6.14
N LEU A 70 3.39 7.49 -4.83
CA LEU A 70 2.41 6.95 -3.87
C LEU A 70 1.18 7.86 -3.72
N GLY A 71 1.33 9.14 -4.04
CA GLY A 71 0.25 10.14 -4.05
C GLY A 71 -0.69 10.00 -5.24
N ASP A 72 -0.20 9.43 -6.34
CA ASP A 72 -0.96 9.29 -7.58
C ASP A 72 -2.04 8.20 -7.49
N CYS A 73 -1.90 7.27 -6.51
CA CYS A 73 -2.92 6.29 -6.20
C CYS A 73 -3.92 6.87 -5.20
N TYR A 74 -5.19 6.95 -5.59
CA TYR A 74 -6.26 7.32 -4.67
C TYR A 74 -6.39 6.26 -3.56
N SER A 75 -6.10 6.64 -2.32
CA SER A 75 -6.31 5.81 -1.14
C SER A 75 -7.56 6.33 -0.42
N GLN A 76 -8.63 5.51 -0.38
CA GLN A 76 -9.85 5.77 0.38
C GLN A 76 -9.59 5.81 1.89
#